data_AF-A0A094H4G2-F1
#
_entry.id   AF-A0A094H4G2-F1
#
_cell.length_a   1.000
_cell.length_b   1.000
_cell.length_c   1.000
_cell.angle_alpha   90.00
_cell.angle_beta   90.00
_cell.angle_gamma   90.00
#
_symmetry.space_group_name_H-M   'P 1'
#
loop_
_entity.id
_entity.type
_entity.pdbx_description
1 polymer ?
#
loop_
_entity_poly.entity_id
_entity_poly.type
_entity_poly.pdbx_seq_one_letter_code
_entity_poly.pdbx_strand_id
1 'polypeptide(L)'
;MAARKKSTVFRGTGLLASQPDDELNKALKAAIDNSLAESEQSKLTPNAAIVPSCCNNEEKVALVEFHGGVPAFLSEPMATR
;
A
#
# COMPACT_ATOMS: atom_id res chain seq x y z
N MET A 1 -28.27 -7.69 7.49
CA MET A 1 -27.03 -6.88 7.41
C MET A 1 -26.22 -7.39 6.23
N ALA A 2 -25.98 -6.56 5.21
CA ALA A 2 -25.14 -6.99 4.08
C ALA A 2 -23.73 -7.29 4.60
N ALA A 3 -23.18 -8.47 4.25
CA ALA A 3 -21.81 -8.81 4.58
C ALA A 3 -20.89 -7.80 3.87
N ARG A 4 -20.26 -6.89 4.63
CA ARG A 4 -19.20 -6.04 4.09
C ARG A 4 -18.12 -6.96 3.56
N LYS A 5 -17.83 -6.89 2.26
CA LYS A 5 -16.67 -7.57 1.68
C LYS A 5 -15.44 -7.08 2.43
N LYS A 6 -14.77 -7.98 3.14
CA LYS A 6 -13.57 -7.66 3.90
C LYS A 6 -12.48 -7.31 2.90
N SER A 7 -12.08 -6.05 2.88
CA SER A 7 -10.97 -5.61 2.07
C SER A 7 -9.65 -5.93 2.76
N THR A 8 -8.65 -6.38 2.01
CA THR A 8 -7.33 -6.67 2.53
C THR A 8 -6.51 -5.39 2.52
N VAL A 9 -6.02 -5.00 3.69
CA VAL A 9 -5.11 -3.86 3.86
C VAL A 9 -3.69 -4.37 4.01
N PHE A 10 -2.79 -3.85 3.20
CA PHE A 10 -1.37 -4.14 3.25
C PHE A 10 -0.62 -3.07 4.04
N ARG A 11 0.42 -3.50 4.74
CA ARG A 11 1.27 -2.63 5.55
C ARG A 11 2.63 -2.43 4.86
N GLY A 12 2.96 -1.19 4.52
CA GLY A 12 4.30 -0.78 4.09
C GLY A 12 5.06 -0.11 5.24
N THR A 13 6.33 -0.48 5.43
CA THR A 13 7.24 0.06 6.46
C THR A 13 8.44 0.76 5.82
N GLY A 14 9.30 1.40 6.62
CA GLY A 14 10.51 2.08 6.13
C GLY A 14 10.28 3.52 5.66
N LEU A 15 9.18 4.15 6.07
CA LEU A 15 8.91 5.55 5.77
C LEU A 15 9.44 6.42 6.91
N LEU A 16 10.21 7.46 6.58
CA LEU A 16 10.77 8.37 7.58
C LEU A 16 9.68 9.35 8.06
N ALA A 17 9.58 9.53 9.38
CA ALA A 17 8.61 10.46 9.96
C ALA A 17 8.89 11.93 9.59
N SER A 18 10.14 12.26 9.26
CA SER A 18 10.55 13.58 8.79
C SER A 18 10.01 13.95 7.41
N GLN A 19 9.64 12.98 6.57
CA GLN A 19 9.06 13.25 5.27
C GLN A 19 7.58 13.65 5.39
N PRO A 20 7.12 14.62 4.61
CA PRO A 20 5.72 15.02 4.59
C PRO A 20 4.85 13.94 3.94
N ASP A 21 3.64 13.78 4.48
CA ASP A 21 2.73 12.69 4.09
C ASP A 21 2.30 12.77 2.62
N ASP A 22 2.18 13.98 2.06
CA ASP A 22 1.86 14.19 0.64
C ASP A 22 2.96 13.64 -0.28
N GLU A 23 4.24 13.86 0.07
CA GLU A 23 5.36 13.33 -0.70
C GLU A 23 5.43 11.80 -0.58
N LEU A 24 5.23 11.28 0.64
CA LEU A 24 5.17 9.83 0.88
C LEU A 24 4.04 9.18 0.09
N ASN A 25 2.84 9.77 0.08
CA ASN A 25 1.71 9.27 -0.70
C ASN A 25 1.99 9.31 -2.20
N LYS A 26 2.55 10.40 -2.72
CA LYS A 26 2.89 10.52 -4.14
C LYS A 26 3.93 9.49 -4.57
N ALA A 27 4.99 9.32 -3.77
CA ALA A 27 6.04 8.34 -4.02
C ALA A 27 5.51 6.90 -3.95
N LEU A 28 4.71 6.60 -2.92
CA LEU A 28 4.07 5.29 -2.76
C LEU A 28 3.15 4.97 -3.93
N LYS A 29 2.30 5.92 -4.32
CA LYS A 29 1.40 5.76 -5.47
C LYS A 29 2.19 5.48 -6.76
N ALA A 30 3.23 6.26 -7.02
CA ALA A 30 4.08 6.05 -8.20
C ALA A 30 4.78 4.69 -8.20
N ALA A 31 5.26 4.23 -7.02
CA ALA A 31 5.86 2.91 -6.88
C ALA A 31 4.85 1.79 -7.15
N ILE A 32 3.63 1.91 -6.59
CA ILE A 32 2.54 0.96 -6.85
C ILE A 32 2.19 0.95 -8.33
N ASP A 33 1.94 2.11 -8.95
CA ASP A 33 1.58 2.22 -10.37
C ASP A 33 2.64 1.57 -11.28
N ASN A 34 3.93 1.71 -10.94
CA ASN A 34 5.04 1.09 -11.67
C ASN A 34 5.14 -0.45 -11.46
N SER A 35 4.67 -0.95 -10.32
CA SER A 35 4.67 -2.39 -10.00
C SER A 35 3.43 -3.12 -10.51
N LEU A 36 2.35 -2.40 -10.84
CA LEU A 36 1.11 -2.98 -11.38
C LEU A 36 1.27 -3.37 -12.85
N ALA A 37 0.75 -4.55 -13.22
CA ALA A 37 0.63 -4.91 -14.63
C ALA A 37 -0.35 -3.96 -15.34
N GLU A 38 -0.17 -3.74 -16.65
CA GLU A 38 -1.03 -2.84 -17.44
C GLU A 38 -2.53 -3.20 -17.31
N SER A 39 -2.83 -4.51 -17.29
CA SER A 39 -4.20 -5.01 -17.10
C SER A 39 -4.80 -4.77 -15.70
N GLU A 40 -3.96 -4.48 -14.71
CA GLU A 40 -4.33 -4.17 -13.33
C GLU A 40 -4.48 -2.66 -13.10
N GLN A 41 -3.68 -1.82 -13.77
CA GLN A 41 -3.68 -0.35 -13.58
C GLN A 41 -5.05 0.30 -13.78
N SER A 42 -5.88 -0.25 -14.70
CA SER A 42 -7.25 0.27 -14.94
C SER A 42 -8.31 -0.34 -14.02
N LYS A 43 -7.98 -1.41 -13.28
CA LYS A 43 -8.93 -2.19 -12.45
C LYS A 43 -8.71 -1.98 -10.95
N LEU A 44 -7.47 -1.76 -10.56
CA LEU A 44 -7.05 -1.58 -9.18
C LEU A 44 -6.95 -0.10 -8.87
N THR A 45 -7.69 0.34 -7.86
CA THR A 45 -7.56 1.69 -7.33
C THR A 45 -6.93 1.58 -5.94
N PRO A 46 -5.62 1.86 -5.80
CA PRO A 46 -4.98 1.87 -4.49
C PRO A 46 -5.47 3.08 -3.68
N ASN A 47 -5.85 2.82 -2.44
CA ASN A 47 -6.14 3.83 -1.44
C ASN A 47 -5.11 3.70 -0.32
N ALA A 48 -4.35 4.76 -0.07
CA ALA A 48 -3.26 4.75 0.89
C ALA A 48 -3.52 5.75 2.02
N ALA A 49 -3.17 5.34 3.24
CA ALA A 49 -3.11 6.22 4.40
C ALA A 49 -1.72 6.12 5.03
N ILE A 50 -1.10 7.27 5.26
CA ILE A 50 0.15 7.37 6.03
C ILE A 50 -0.22 7.57 7.48
N VAL A 51 0.29 6.70 8.35
CA VAL A 51 0.03 6.76 9.78
C VAL A 51 1.35 6.70 10.55
N PRO A 52 1.46 7.37 11.71
CA PRO A 52 2.64 7.23 12.56
C PRO A 52 2.77 5.80 13.08
N SER A 53 4.00 5.32 13.23
CA SER A 53 4.27 4.03 13.88
C SER A 53 4.09 4.17 15.41
N CYS A 54 3.37 3.23 16.03
CA CYS A 54 3.23 3.20 17.48
C CYS A 54 4.51 2.78 18.21
N CYS A 55 5.39 2.02 17.54
CA CYS A 55 6.60 1.49 18.15
C CYS A 55 7.81 2.41 18.00
N ASN A 56 7.82 3.27 16.98
CA ASN A 56 8.96 4.11 16.69
C ASN A 56 8.50 5.46 16.11
N ASN A 57 8.69 6.54 16.87
CA ASN A 57 8.18 7.86 16.50
C ASN A 57 8.91 8.49 15.30
N GLU A 58 10.06 7.93 14.92
CA GLU A 58 10.85 8.32 13.75
C GLU A 58 10.37 7.61 12.47
N GLU A 59 9.41 6.70 12.57
CA GLU A 59 8.89 5.93 11.46
C GLU A 59 7.40 6.19 11.22
N LYS A 60 7.04 6.13 9.95
CA LYS A 60 5.66 6.10 9.46
C LYS A 60 5.39 4.76 8.78
N VAL A 61 4.12 4.45 8.69
CA VAL A 61 3.61 3.22 8.06
C VAL A 61 2.59 3.62 7.01
N ALA A 62 2.68 3.00 5.84
CA ALA A 62 1.64 3.08 4.83
C ALA A 62 0.65 1.94 5.03
N LEU A 63 -0.63 2.27 5.10
CA LEU A 63 -1.73 1.32 5.00
C LEU A 63 -2.32 1.44 3.62
N VAL A 64 -2.23 0.38 2.81
CA VAL A 64 -2.69 0.40 1.42
C VAL A 64 -3.80 -0.62 1.22
N GLU A 65 -4.96 -0.12 0.82
CA GLU A 65 -6.10 -0.90 0.40
C GLU A 65 -6.15 -0.94 -1.12
N PHE A 66 -6.33 -2.13 -1.71
CA PHE A 66 -6.52 -2.27 -3.15
C PHE A 66 -7.97 -2.61 -3.46
N HIS A 67 -8.72 -1.64 -3.97
CA HIS A 67 -10.06 -1.91 -4.48
C HIS A 67 -9.96 -2.68 -5.79
N GLY A 68 -10.73 -3.75 -5.94
CA GLY A 68 -10.76 -4.58 -7.15
C GLY A 68 -9.95 -5.88 -7.07
N GLY A 69 -9.18 -6.09 -6.00
CA GLY A 69 -8.42 -7.33 -5.78
C GLY A 69 -7.06 -7.09 -5.17
N VAL A 70 -6.29 -8.16 -4.95
CA VAL A 70 -4.89 -8.08 -4.53
C VAL A 70 -4.01 -8.05 -5.79
N PRO A 71 -3.08 -7.09 -5.91
CA PRO A 71 -2.11 -7.06 -7.01
C PRO A 71 -1.30 -8.35 -7.12
N ALA A 72 -0.91 -8.72 -8.34
CA ALA A 72 -0.08 -9.90 -8.59
C ALA A 72 1.24 -9.85 -7.80
N PHE A 73 1.92 -8.70 -7.76
CA PHE A 73 3.21 -8.53 -7.06
C PHE A 73 3.13 -8.69 -5.53
N LEU A 74 1.92 -8.57 -4.95
CA LEU A 74 1.66 -8.83 -3.53
C LEU A 74 1.12 -10.24 -3.27
N SER A 75 0.73 -10.95 -4.33
CA SER A 75 0.21 -12.31 -4.27
C SER A 75 1.32 -13.36 -4.40
N GLU A 76 2.48 -12.99 -4.94
CA GLU A 76 3.62 -13.89 -5.05
C GLU A 76 4.43 -13.86 -3.75
N PRO A 77 4.57 -14.99 -3.02
CA PRO A 77 5.47 -15.04 -1.89
C PRO A 77 6.89 -14.89 -2.43
N MET A 78 7.63 -13.90 -1.94
CA MET A 78 9.06 -13.77 -2.17
C MET A 78 9.74 -15.10 -1.78
N ALA A 79 10.03 -15.94 -2.78
CA ALA A 79 10.75 -17.19 -2.57
C ALA A 79 12.13 -16.81 -2.04
N THR A 80 12.37 -17.14 -0.78
CA THR A 80 13.63 -16.89 -0.07
C THR A 80 14.76 -17.58 -0.83
N ARG A 81 15.79 -16.83 -1.26
CA ARG A 81 17.10 -17.35 -1.66
C ARG A 81 18.18 -16.64 -0.89
#